data_AF-A0A9D4WP70-F1
#
_entry.id   AF-A0A9D4WP70-F1
#
_cell.length_a   1.000
_cell.length_b   1.000
_cell.length_c   1.000
_cell.angle_alpha   90.00
_cell.angle_beta   90.00
_cell.angle_gamma   90.00
#
_symmetry.space_group_name_H-M   'P 1'
#
loop_
_entity.id
_entity.type
_entity.pdbx_description
1 polymer ?
#
loop_
_entity_poly.entity_id
_entity_poly.type
_entity_poly.pdbx_seq_one_letter_code
_entity_poly.pdbx_strand_id
1 'polypeptide(L)'
;MGISLPLVLKSADSATLIQQNWWKLLDSAELKRSSISFFDVENHETAISRWSRARTRAAKVGKGLSKDFKARKLALLHWLEAIDPRHRYGHNLHFYYDKWLKSQSMEPFFYWLDIGEGKEVNLEKCSRVKLQQQCVKYLGPMERLSYEVVVEDGKLLYKESGEFLHTIKEGSRSKWIFVLSTSKILYVGKKKKGSFQHSSFLAGGATSCAGRLVVEHGVLKAVWPHSGHYRPTEENFKEFTSFLEENNVDLSNVKMARVNDEIHLSEEDLSGNMSGLEDEEASVEDSIMEKANLNEIESMSALHCT
;
A
#
# COMPACT_ATOMS: atom_id res chain seq x y z
N MET A 1 -20.58 50.83 0.50
CA MET A 1 -21.40 49.96 1.37
C MET A 1 -21.30 48.55 0.80
N GLY A 2 -20.67 47.66 1.56
CA GLY A 2 -20.31 46.31 1.11
C GLY A 2 -21.51 45.38 1.06
N ILE A 3 -21.51 44.51 0.05
CA ILE A 3 -22.42 43.37 -0.05
C ILE A 3 -21.72 42.19 0.64
N SER A 4 -22.36 41.69 1.69
CA SER A 4 -21.95 40.53 2.48
C SER A 4 -22.09 39.25 1.65
N LEU A 5 -21.03 38.46 1.54
CA LEU A 5 -21.08 37.06 1.11
C LEU A 5 -20.88 36.16 2.34
N PRO A 6 -21.91 35.39 2.73
CA PRO A 6 -21.64 34.11 3.35
C PRO A 6 -22.65 33.07 2.85
N LEU A 7 -22.39 32.40 1.73
CA LEU A 7 -23.23 31.26 1.29
C LEU A 7 -22.53 30.18 0.46
N VAL A 8 -21.19 30.19 0.33
CA VAL A 8 -20.47 29.20 -0.50
C VAL A 8 -19.82 28.07 0.33
N LEU A 9 -19.79 28.15 1.67
CA LEU A 9 -19.08 27.17 2.50
C LEU A 9 -19.94 26.00 3.05
N LYS A 10 -21.25 25.92 2.79
CA LYS A 10 -22.11 24.83 3.35
C LYS A 10 -22.33 23.63 2.42
N SER A 11 -22.01 23.72 1.13
CA SER A 11 -22.33 22.68 0.13
C SER A 11 -21.19 21.68 -0.12
N ALA A 12 -19.93 22.08 0.08
CA ALA A 12 -18.78 21.21 -0.14
C ALA A 12 -18.65 20.14 0.97
N ASP A 13 -18.86 20.53 2.23
CA ASP A 13 -18.79 19.62 3.38
C ASP A 13 -19.90 18.56 3.36
N SER A 14 -21.08 18.92 2.86
CA SER A 14 -22.24 18.02 2.75
C SER A 14 -22.10 17.02 1.61
N ALA A 15 -21.58 17.42 0.45
CA ALA A 15 -21.28 16.48 -0.64
C ALA A 15 -20.19 15.46 -0.24
N THR A 16 -19.20 15.92 0.53
CA THR A 16 -18.08 15.11 0.99
C THR A 16 -18.50 14.12 2.10
N LEU A 17 -19.39 14.55 3.00
CA LEU A 17 -20.01 13.70 4.03
C LEU A 17 -20.94 12.63 3.44
N ILE A 18 -21.71 12.98 2.40
CA ILE A 18 -22.52 12.01 1.65
C ILE A 18 -21.58 10.97 1.01
N GLN A 19 -20.53 11.40 0.31
CA GLN A 19 -19.58 10.46 -0.30
C GLN A 19 -18.92 9.53 0.74
N GLN A 20 -18.60 10.03 1.94
CA GLN A 20 -18.04 9.23 3.04
C GLN A 20 -19.03 8.20 3.60
N ASN A 21 -20.30 8.58 3.81
CA ASN A 21 -21.34 7.66 4.24
C ASN A 21 -21.61 6.60 3.18
N TRP A 22 -21.54 6.97 1.89
CA TRP A 22 -21.65 6.03 0.78
C TRP A 22 -20.47 5.04 0.73
N TRP A 23 -19.22 5.48 0.93
CA TRP A 23 -18.08 4.56 0.99
C TRP A 23 -18.13 3.65 2.23
N LYS A 24 -18.47 4.17 3.41
CA LYS A 24 -18.63 3.34 4.63
C LYS A 24 -19.80 2.35 4.50
N LEU A 25 -20.91 2.77 3.87
CA LEU A 25 -22.03 1.88 3.57
C LEU A 25 -21.67 0.87 2.49
N LEU A 26 -20.88 1.23 1.48
CA LEU A 26 -20.39 0.30 0.46
C LEU A 26 -19.39 -0.69 1.05
N ASP A 27 -18.44 -0.25 1.87
CA ASP A 27 -17.49 -1.14 2.55
C ASP A 27 -18.21 -2.02 3.56
N SER A 28 -19.18 -1.49 4.31
CA SER A 28 -20.01 -2.28 5.24
C SER A 28 -20.96 -3.24 4.52
N ALA A 29 -21.57 -2.82 3.41
CA ALA A 29 -22.43 -3.66 2.57
C ALA A 29 -21.62 -4.68 1.77
N GLU A 30 -20.38 -4.35 1.39
CA GLU A 30 -19.42 -5.25 0.76
C GLU A 30 -18.85 -6.21 1.78
N LEU A 31 -18.59 -5.80 3.03
CA LEU A 31 -18.31 -6.71 4.15
C LEU A 31 -19.49 -7.65 4.38
N LYS A 32 -20.73 -7.16 4.47
CA LYS A 32 -21.92 -8.01 4.66
C LYS A 32 -22.19 -8.94 3.46
N ARG A 33 -21.96 -8.47 2.22
CA ARG A 33 -22.08 -9.29 1.00
C ARG A 33 -20.94 -10.29 0.82
N SER A 34 -19.72 -9.95 1.25
CA SER A 34 -18.55 -10.84 1.14
C SER A 34 -18.45 -11.83 2.29
N SER A 35 -18.94 -11.48 3.47
CA SER A 35 -18.83 -12.30 4.68
C SER A 35 -20.04 -13.21 4.92
N ILE A 36 -21.25 -12.82 4.48
CA ILE A 36 -22.50 -13.52 4.86
C ILE A 36 -23.36 -13.91 3.65
N SER A 37 -23.45 -13.09 2.59
CA SER A 37 -24.32 -13.44 1.44
C SER A 37 -23.65 -14.31 0.36
N PHE A 38 -22.41 -14.76 0.57
CA PHE A 38 -21.67 -15.53 -0.43
C PHE A 38 -21.99 -17.03 -0.33
N PHE A 39 -22.34 -17.55 0.85
CA PHE A 39 -22.37 -19.00 1.09
C PHE A 39 -23.70 -19.48 1.65
N ASP A 40 -24.80 -19.00 1.07
CA ASP A 40 -26.02 -19.79 1.11
C ASP A 40 -25.80 -21.00 0.18
N VAL A 41 -25.33 -22.11 0.73
CA VAL A 41 -24.85 -23.32 0.02
C VAL A 41 -25.92 -23.89 -0.94
N GLU A 42 -27.19 -23.54 -0.73
CA GLU A 42 -28.30 -23.91 -1.61
C GLU A 42 -28.31 -23.20 -2.97
N ASN A 43 -27.60 -22.07 -3.13
CA ASN A 43 -27.62 -21.28 -4.36
C ASN A 43 -26.23 -21.19 -5.00
N HIS A 44 -25.99 -22.02 -6.03
CA HIS A 44 -24.80 -21.89 -6.87
C HIS A 44 -24.72 -20.50 -7.51
N GLU A 45 -23.57 -19.84 -7.36
CA GLU A 45 -23.35 -18.54 -7.99
C GLU A 45 -23.36 -18.64 -9.52
N THR A 46 -24.18 -17.83 -10.15
CA THR A 46 -24.20 -17.72 -11.61
C THR A 46 -22.85 -17.21 -12.14
N ALA A 47 -22.50 -17.62 -13.36
CA ALA A 47 -21.30 -17.11 -14.05
C ALA A 47 -21.27 -15.57 -14.09
N ILE A 48 -22.44 -14.92 -14.19
CA ILE A 48 -22.61 -13.46 -14.18
C ILE A 48 -22.15 -12.87 -12.83
N SER A 49 -22.52 -13.48 -11.70
CA SER A 49 -22.07 -13.06 -10.36
C SER A 49 -20.55 -13.17 -10.22
N ARG A 50 -19.97 -14.30 -10.68
CA ARG A 50 -18.52 -14.53 -10.67
C ARG A 50 -17.77 -13.49 -11.50
N TRP A 51 -18.25 -13.21 -12.72
CA TRP A 51 -17.67 -12.18 -13.60
C TRP A 51 -17.81 -10.76 -13.05
N SER A 52 -18.96 -10.43 -12.45
CA SER A 52 -19.19 -9.14 -11.80
C SER A 52 -18.23 -8.91 -10.63
N ARG A 53 -17.97 -9.96 -9.83
CA ARG A 53 -16.98 -9.92 -8.75
C ARG A 53 -15.55 -9.78 -9.26
N ALA A 54 -15.18 -10.58 -10.26
CA ALA A 54 -13.85 -10.48 -10.87
C ALA A 54 -13.62 -9.06 -11.41
N ARG A 55 -14.62 -8.45 -12.04
CA ARG A 55 -14.59 -7.06 -12.50
C ARG A 55 -14.42 -6.06 -11.36
N THR A 56 -15.15 -6.24 -10.26
CA THR A 56 -15.07 -5.35 -9.08
C THR A 56 -13.68 -5.41 -8.42
N ARG A 57 -13.14 -6.62 -8.22
CA ARG A 57 -11.78 -6.81 -7.68
C ARG A 57 -10.72 -6.25 -8.62
N ALA A 58 -10.85 -6.50 -9.93
CA ALA A 58 -9.97 -5.93 -10.94
C ALA A 58 -10.03 -4.39 -10.96
N ALA A 59 -11.21 -3.80 -10.79
CA ALA A 59 -11.38 -2.35 -10.71
C ALA A 59 -10.72 -1.73 -9.46
N LYS A 60 -10.72 -2.44 -8.31
CA LYS A 60 -10.03 -2.00 -7.09
C LYS A 60 -8.51 -1.89 -7.31
N VAL A 61 -7.89 -2.96 -7.82
CA VAL A 61 -6.43 -2.99 -8.08
C VAL A 61 -6.01 -2.17 -9.30
N GLY A 62 -6.95 -1.90 -10.22
CA GLY A 62 -6.71 -1.12 -11.44
C GLY A 62 -7.05 0.37 -11.31
N LYS A 63 -7.57 0.81 -10.16
CA LYS A 63 -8.00 2.20 -9.95
C LYS A 63 -6.82 3.16 -10.16
N GLY A 64 -6.94 4.06 -11.14
CA GLY A 64 -5.93 5.06 -11.47
C GLY A 64 -5.12 4.79 -12.74
N LEU A 65 -5.12 3.56 -13.27
CA LEU A 65 -4.38 3.19 -14.48
C LEU A 65 -4.84 3.91 -15.76
N SER A 66 -6.13 4.26 -15.84
CA SER A 66 -6.65 5.00 -17.00
C SER A 66 -6.10 6.42 -17.10
N LYS A 67 -5.48 6.94 -16.02
CA LYS A 67 -4.91 8.28 -15.97
C LYS A 67 -3.41 8.30 -16.30
N ASP A 68 -2.74 7.16 -16.14
CA ASP A 68 -1.30 7.01 -16.33
C ASP A 68 -0.99 5.57 -16.72
N PHE A 69 -0.58 5.37 -17.98
CA PHE A 69 -0.28 4.05 -18.52
C PHE A 69 1.00 3.42 -17.94
N LYS A 70 1.87 4.23 -17.33
CA LYS A 70 3.11 3.81 -16.66
C LYS A 70 2.91 3.55 -15.17
N ALA A 71 1.72 3.83 -14.65
CA ALA A 71 1.41 3.65 -13.25
C ALA A 71 1.57 2.19 -12.80
N ARG A 72 2.07 2.03 -11.58
CA ARG A 72 2.30 0.74 -10.96
C ARG A 72 1.09 0.28 -10.20
N LYS A 73 0.74 -0.99 -10.42
CA LYS A 73 -0.27 -1.71 -9.63
C LYS A 73 0.39 -2.31 -8.40
N LEU A 74 -0.44 -2.69 -7.45
CA LEU A 74 -0.01 -3.51 -6.32
C LEU A 74 0.57 -4.83 -6.85
N ALA A 75 1.75 -5.22 -6.35
CA ALA A 75 2.46 -6.41 -6.73
C ALA A 75 1.61 -7.65 -6.44
N LEU A 76 1.78 -8.69 -7.27
CA LEU A 76 0.92 -9.87 -7.25
C LEU A 76 0.84 -10.48 -5.85
N LEU A 77 1.93 -10.61 -5.10
CA LEU A 77 1.92 -11.15 -3.73
C LEU A 77 1.01 -10.40 -2.74
N HIS A 78 0.75 -9.12 -2.98
CA HIS A 78 -0.07 -8.27 -2.10
C HIS A 78 -1.52 -8.10 -2.60
N TRP A 79 -1.89 -8.71 -3.72
CA TRP A 79 -3.27 -8.63 -4.23
C TRP A 79 -4.31 -9.17 -3.24
N LEU A 80 -3.97 -10.22 -2.47
CA LEU A 80 -4.84 -10.83 -1.47
C LEU A 80 -5.26 -9.80 -0.42
N GLU A 81 -4.35 -8.93 0.01
CA GLU A 81 -4.65 -7.83 0.95
C GLU A 81 -5.69 -6.87 0.36
N ALA A 82 -5.56 -6.51 -0.92
CA ALA A 82 -6.45 -5.55 -1.56
C ALA A 82 -7.87 -6.11 -1.80
N ILE A 83 -7.99 -7.42 -2.03
CA ILE A 83 -9.27 -8.09 -2.28
C ILE A 83 -9.89 -8.72 -1.02
N ASP A 84 -9.11 -8.86 0.06
CA ASP A 84 -9.59 -9.30 1.36
C ASP A 84 -10.46 -8.20 1.98
N PRO A 85 -11.74 -8.45 2.29
CA PRO A 85 -12.62 -7.46 2.93
C PRO A 85 -12.08 -6.93 4.27
N ARG A 86 -11.23 -7.72 4.95
CA ARG A 86 -10.62 -7.34 6.22
C ARG A 86 -9.26 -6.65 6.05
N HIS A 87 -8.72 -6.62 4.84
CA HIS A 87 -7.39 -6.13 4.52
C HIS A 87 -6.29 -6.71 5.42
N ARG A 88 -6.37 -8.01 5.74
CA ARG A 88 -5.31 -8.69 6.49
C ARG A 88 -3.99 -8.56 5.72
N TYR A 89 -2.90 -8.43 6.47
CA TYR A 89 -1.59 -8.14 5.93
C TYR A 89 -1.19 -9.19 4.88
N GLY A 90 -0.93 -8.76 3.65
CA GLY A 90 -0.80 -9.66 2.50
C GLY A 90 0.26 -10.74 2.67
N HIS A 91 1.39 -10.40 3.30
CA HIS A 91 2.45 -11.37 3.60
C HIS A 91 1.96 -12.52 4.48
N ASN A 92 1.21 -12.21 5.55
CA ASN A 92 0.64 -13.22 6.43
C ASN A 92 -0.44 -14.05 5.72
N LEU A 93 -1.29 -13.41 4.90
CA LEU A 93 -2.31 -14.10 4.11
C LEU A 93 -1.69 -15.13 3.15
N HIS A 94 -0.51 -14.86 2.60
CA HIS A 94 0.12 -15.74 1.63
C HIS A 94 0.46 -17.11 2.22
N PHE A 95 0.93 -17.19 3.47
CA PHE A 95 1.19 -18.49 4.13
C PHE A 95 -0.06 -19.38 4.16
N TYR A 96 -1.23 -18.79 4.36
CA TYR A 96 -2.50 -19.50 4.36
C TYR A 96 -2.97 -19.80 2.94
N TYR A 97 -2.70 -18.92 1.98
CA TYR A 97 -2.99 -19.15 0.57
C TYR A 97 -2.21 -20.35 0.03
N ASP A 98 -0.93 -20.46 0.37
CA ASP A 98 -0.09 -21.61 -0.01
C ASP A 98 -0.61 -22.92 0.60
N LYS A 99 -1.11 -22.87 1.85
CA LYS A 99 -1.72 -24.03 2.50
C LYS A 99 -3.03 -24.43 1.82
N TRP A 100 -3.85 -23.45 1.43
CA TRP A 100 -5.10 -23.66 0.70
C TRP A 100 -4.85 -24.25 -0.69
N LEU A 101 -3.87 -23.74 -1.45
CA LEU A 101 -3.49 -24.28 -2.77
C LEU A 101 -3.05 -25.75 -2.70
N LYS A 102 -2.40 -26.14 -1.60
CA LYS A 102 -1.95 -27.53 -1.36
C LYS A 102 -3.04 -28.42 -0.75
N SER A 103 -4.19 -27.84 -0.40
CA SER A 103 -5.33 -28.60 0.11
C SER A 103 -6.13 -29.20 -1.05
N GLN A 104 -6.92 -30.25 -0.77
CA GLN A 104 -7.88 -30.79 -1.74
C GLN A 104 -9.22 -30.03 -1.71
N SER A 105 -9.27 -28.89 -1.01
CA SER A 105 -10.51 -28.14 -0.82
C SER A 105 -10.97 -27.50 -2.13
N MET A 106 -12.27 -27.59 -2.39
CA MET A 106 -12.91 -26.86 -3.49
C MET A 106 -13.48 -25.50 -3.03
N GLU A 107 -13.31 -25.17 -1.75
CA GLU A 107 -13.80 -23.93 -1.17
C GLU A 107 -13.00 -22.72 -1.67
N PRO A 108 -13.63 -21.58 -1.97
CA PRO A 108 -12.91 -20.35 -2.27
C PRO A 108 -12.04 -19.91 -1.08
N PHE A 109 -10.82 -19.43 -1.35
CA PHE A 109 -9.81 -19.14 -0.33
C PHE A 109 -10.32 -18.42 0.93
N PHE A 110 -11.01 -17.28 0.81
CA PHE A 110 -11.45 -16.54 1.99
C PHE A 110 -12.52 -17.27 2.82
N TYR A 111 -13.33 -18.11 2.18
CA TYR A 111 -14.29 -18.93 2.90
C TYR A 111 -13.64 -20.10 3.58
N TRP A 112 -12.80 -20.83 2.85
CA TRP A 112 -11.94 -21.84 3.44
C TRP A 112 -11.23 -21.27 4.65
N LEU A 113 -10.70 -20.06 4.52
CA LEU A 113 -9.97 -19.39 5.57
C LEU A 113 -10.86 -18.98 6.74
N ASP A 114 -12.05 -18.42 6.55
CA ASP A 114 -12.82 -17.78 7.64
C ASP A 114 -13.97 -18.63 8.21
N ILE A 115 -14.52 -19.56 7.44
CA ILE A 115 -15.77 -20.28 7.75
C ILE A 115 -15.65 -21.79 7.51
N GLY A 116 -15.01 -22.18 6.41
CA GLY A 116 -14.94 -23.54 5.91
C GLY A 116 -13.86 -24.40 6.56
N GLU A 117 -13.30 -25.31 5.77
CA GLU A 117 -12.38 -26.36 6.25
C GLU A 117 -11.09 -25.80 6.87
N GLY A 118 -10.64 -24.63 6.40
CA GLY A 118 -9.44 -23.96 6.87
C GLY A 118 -9.61 -23.12 8.15
N LYS A 119 -10.83 -23.04 8.71
CA LYS A 119 -11.13 -22.11 9.81
C LYS A 119 -10.28 -22.33 11.07
N GLU A 120 -9.91 -23.59 11.35
CA GLU A 120 -9.08 -23.99 12.50
C GLU A 120 -7.60 -24.13 12.14
N VAL A 121 -7.21 -23.88 10.89
CA VAL A 121 -5.81 -23.93 10.48
C VAL A 121 -5.03 -22.84 11.20
N ASN A 122 -3.95 -23.23 11.88
CA ASN A 122 -3.02 -22.36 12.56
C ASN A 122 -1.60 -22.73 12.12
N LEU A 123 -0.88 -21.79 11.50
CA LEU A 123 0.45 -22.04 10.94
C LEU A 123 1.54 -21.55 11.90
N GLU A 124 2.66 -22.27 11.98
CA GLU A 124 3.80 -21.89 12.81
C GLU A 124 4.42 -20.55 12.37
N LYS A 125 4.61 -20.36 11.05
CA LYS A 125 5.13 -19.10 10.47
C LYS A 125 4.24 -17.88 10.74
N CYS A 126 2.93 -18.10 10.87
CA CYS A 126 1.98 -17.04 11.12
C CYS A 126 0.75 -17.60 11.84
N SER A 127 0.68 -17.38 13.15
CA SER A 127 -0.47 -17.81 13.93
C SER A 127 -1.75 -17.14 13.46
N ARG A 128 -2.87 -17.82 13.70
CA ARG A 128 -4.21 -17.34 13.38
C ARG A 128 -4.50 -15.99 14.03
N VAL A 129 -4.05 -15.83 15.27
CA VAL A 129 -4.16 -14.59 16.04
C VAL A 129 -3.39 -13.46 15.36
N LYS A 130 -2.13 -13.71 14.97
CA LYS A 130 -1.30 -12.72 14.25
C LYS A 130 -1.92 -12.31 12.92
N LEU A 131 -2.44 -13.28 12.15
CA LEU A 131 -3.14 -13.03 10.89
C LEU A 131 -4.36 -12.11 11.07
N GLN A 132 -5.17 -12.36 12.10
CA GLN A 132 -6.38 -11.59 12.37
C GLN A 132 -6.11 -10.20 12.97
N GLN A 133 -4.99 -10.04 13.67
CA GLN A 133 -4.59 -8.76 14.28
C GLN A 133 -3.92 -7.81 13.29
N GLN A 134 -3.08 -8.33 12.39
CA GLN A 134 -2.35 -7.50 11.42
C GLN A 134 -3.22 -7.23 10.18
N CYS A 135 -3.97 -6.13 10.24
CA CYS A 135 -4.76 -5.62 9.13
C CYS A 135 -4.25 -4.25 8.68
N VAL A 136 -4.07 -4.09 7.38
CA VAL A 136 -3.56 -2.87 6.77
C VAL A 136 -4.69 -1.87 6.65
N LYS A 137 -4.47 -0.69 7.21
CA LYS A 137 -5.44 0.41 7.14
C LYS A 137 -5.45 0.99 5.73
N TYR A 138 -6.55 0.84 5.02
CA TYR A 138 -6.78 1.50 3.73
C TYR A 138 -7.49 2.83 3.99
N LEU A 139 -6.88 3.93 3.54
CA LEU A 139 -7.40 5.27 3.83
C LEU A 139 -8.52 5.65 2.86
N GLY A 140 -9.65 6.11 3.41
CA GLY A 140 -10.68 6.82 2.65
C GLY A 140 -10.22 8.23 2.24
N PRO A 141 -10.91 8.90 1.29
CA PRO A 141 -10.52 10.22 0.79
C PRO A 141 -10.25 11.26 1.89
N MET A 142 -11.10 11.31 2.92
CA MET A 142 -10.92 12.26 4.04
C MET A 142 -9.76 11.91 4.94
N GLU A 143 -9.52 10.62 5.20
CA GLU A 143 -8.41 10.22 6.06
C GLU A 143 -7.05 10.48 5.40
N ARG A 144 -7.00 10.54 4.06
CA ARG A 144 -5.79 10.85 3.29
C ARG A 144 -5.34 12.29 3.42
N LEU A 145 -6.24 13.23 3.74
CA LEU A 145 -5.92 14.66 3.81
C LEU A 145 -4.77 14.92 4.80
N SER A 146 -4.79 14.25 5.95
CA SER A 146 -3.73 14.32 6.97
C SER A 146 -2.35 13.81 6.54
N TYR A 147 -2.26 13.16 5.37
CA TYR A 147 -1.01 12.66 4.80
C TYR A 147 -0.59 13.40 3.53
N GLU A 148 -1.44 14.29 3.01
CA GLU A 148 -1.15 15.02 1.78
C GLU A 148 -0.04 16.03 2.03
N VAL A 149 0.97 15.99 1.16
CA VAL A 149 2.13 16.88 1.21
C VAL A 149 2.17 17.73 -0.05
N VAL A 150 2.34 19.03 0.14
CA VAL A 150 2.55 20.01 -0.93
C VAL A 150 3.98 20.53 -0.88
N VAL A 151 4.42 21.10 -1.99
CA VAL A 151 5.71 21.79 -2.08
C VAL A 151 5.46 23.28 -2.16
N GLU A 152 5.99 24.04 -1.20
CA GLU A 152 5.95 25.50 -1.17
C GLU A 152 7.38 26.02 -1.00
N ASP A 153 7.81 26.93 -1.88
CA ASP A 153 9.18 27.48 -1.91
C ASP A 153 10.27 26.40 -1.85
N GLY A 154 10.07 25.29 -2.58
CA GLY A 154 10.99 24.16 -2.64
C GLY A 154 11.04 23.28 -1.38
N LYS A 155 10.15 23.51 -0.41
CA LYS A 155 10.05 22.74 0.83
C LYS A 155 8.78 21.91 0.88
N LEU A 156 8.84 20.76 1.57
CA LEU A 156 7.71 19.85 1.75
C LEU A 156 6.94 20.18 3.03
N LEU A 157 5.63 20.43 2.90
CA LEU A 157 4.72 20.75 4.01
C LEU A 157 3.49 19.84 3.98
N TYR A 158 2.97 19.48 5.16
CA TYR A 158 1.66 18.87 5.24
C TYR A 158 0.59 19.89 4.85
N LYS A 159 -0.25 19.56 3.87
CA LYS A 159 -1.21 20.50 3.29
C LYS A 159 -2.26 20.99 4.30
N GLU A 160 -2.70 20.10 5.19
CA GLU A 160 -3.73 20.41 6.19
C GLU A 160 -3.19 21.29 7.32
N SER A 161 -2.01 20.97 7.87
CA SER A 161 -1.46 21.70 9.01
C SER A 161 -0.54 22.86 8.64
N GLY A 162 -0.01 22.90 7.42
CA GLY A 162 1.04 23.83 7.02
C GLY A 162 2.38 23.58 7.73
N GLU A 163 2.53 22.47 8.45
CA GLU A 163 3.77 22.15 9.15
C GLU A 163 4.80 21.55 8.19
N PHE A 164 6.06 21.94 8.38
CA PHE A 164 7.16 21.33 7.65
C PHE A 164 7.22 19.84 7.91
N LEU A 165 7.31 19.05 6.84
CA LEU A 165 7.56 17.63 6.95
C LEU A 165 8.93 17.42 7.60
N HIS A 166 8.97 16.66 8.70
CA HIS A 166 10.20 16.33 9.40
C HIS A 166 10.17 14.85 9.79
N THR A 167 11.09 14.09 9.21
CA THR A 167 11.10 12.61 9.30
C THR A 167 12.25 12.07 10.15
N ILE A 168 13.23 12.91 10.47
CA ILE A 168 14.33 12.59 11.34
C ILE A 168 13.82 12.71 12.78
N LYS A 169 13.99 11.68 13.61
CA LYS A 169 13.79 11.81 15.06
C LYS A 169 14.93 11.08 15.73
N GLU A 170 15.57 11.75 16.69
CA GLU A 170 16.64 11.16 17.49
C GLU A 170 16.15 9.84 18.12
N GLY A 171 16.97 8.78 17.99
CA GLY A 171 16.71 7.46 18.56
C GLY A 171 15.62 6.61 17.88
N SER A 172 15.01 7.07 16.79
CA SER A 172 13.90 6.35 16.14
C SER A 172 14.30 5.74 14.78
N ARG A 173 14.32 4.39 14.70
CA ARG A 173 14.47 3.62 13.43
C ARG A 173 13.23 3.63 12.52
N SER A 174 12.43 4.69 12.60
CA SER A 174 11.14 4.76 11.90
C SER A 174 11.32 4.89 10.39
N LYS A 175 10.81 3.92 9.64
CA LYS A 175 10.78 3.97 8.17
C LYS A 175 9.65 4.90 7.72
N TRP A 176 10.00 5.97 6.98
CA TRP A 176 9.03 6.86 6.33
C TRP A 176 8.84 6.48 4.87
N ILE A 177 7.61 6.56 4.40
CA ILE A 177 7.20 6.12 3.07
C ILE A 177 6.40 7.21 2.36
N PHE A 178 6.47 7.21 1.03
CA PHE A 178 5.64 8.06 0.19
C PHE A 178 4.93 7.29 -0.91
N VAL A 179 3.83 7.87 -1.37
CA VAL A 179 3.15 7.51 -2.61
C VAL A 179 2.85 8.78 -3.40
N LEU A 180 3.32 8.84 -4.64
CA LEU A 180 2.86 9.78 -5.65
C LEU A 180 1.72 9.14 -6.44
N SER A 181 0.52 9.69 -6.32
CA SER A 181 -0.65 9.19 -7.04
C SER A 181 -0.60 9.53 -8.53
N THR A 182 -1.43 8.85 -9.35
CA THR A 182 -1.56 9.12 -10.79
C THR A 182 -2.20 10.48 -11.12
N SER A 183 -2.58 11.25 -10.10
CA SER A 183 -3.04 12.65 -10.23
C SER A 183 -2.03 13.62 -9.61
N LYS A 184 -0.77 13.20 -9.43
CA LYS A 184 0.35 13.99 -8.88
C LYS A 184 0.12 14.53 -7.46
N ILE A 185 -0.77 13.91 -6.70
CA ILE A 185 -0.91 14.18 -5.26
C ILE A 185 0.11 13.31 -4.52
N LEU A 186 0.96 13.94 -3.72
CA LEU A 186 1.97 13.30 -2.89
C LEU A 186 1.42 13.02 -1.49
N TYR A 187 1.55 11.79 -1.03
CA TYR A 187 1.24 11.40 0.34
C TYR A 187 2.49 10.88 1.04
N VAL A 188 2.70 11.31 2.29
CA VAL A 188 3.86 10.89 3.11
C VAL A 188 3.41 10.51 4.51
N GLY A 189 3.95 9.40 5.03
CA GLY A 189 3.61 8.93 6.36
C GLY A 189 4.61 7.92 6.93
N LYS A 190 4.52 7.71 8.24
CA LYS A 190 5.33 6.71 8.95
C LYS A 190 4.80 5.30 8.69
N LYS A 191 5.66 4.41 8.18
CA LYS A 191 5.33 2.98 8.00
C LYS A 191 5.14 2.32 9.37
N LYS A 192 4.15 1.43 9.47
CA LYS A 192 3.93 0.53 10.61
C LYS A 192 3.73 -0.88 10.06
N LYS A 193 4.67 -1.79 10.32
CA LYS A 193 4.64 -3.17 9.79
C LYS A 193 3.30 -3.84 10.17
N GLY A 194 2.65 -4.46 9.20
CA GLY A 194 1.37 -5.16 9.39
C GLY A 194 0.13 -4.26 9.51
N SER A 195 0.26 -2.92 9.57
CA SER A 195 -0.89 -2.03 9.75
C SER A 195 -0.92 -0.79 8.85
N PHE A 196 0.23 -0.28 8.40
CA PHE A 196 0.29 0.91 7.55
C PHE A 196 1.51 0.88 6.61
N GLN A 197 1.26 0.93 5.31
CA GLN A 197 2.28 0.80 4.26
C GLN A 197 1.84 1.52 2.98
N HIS A 198 2.61 1.40 1.89
CA HIS A 198 2.34 2.14 0.66
C HIS A 198 0.90 1.96 0.15
N SER A 199 0.37 0.73 0.20
CA SER A 199 -1.01 0.42 -0.24
C SER A 199 -2.08 1.18 0.55
N SER A 200 -1.78 1.58 1.79
CA SER A 200 -2.70 2.33 2.66
C SER A 200 -3.16 3.65 2.04
N PHE A 201 -2.27 4.41 1.41
CA PHE A 201 -2.58 5.77 0.95
C PHE A 201 -3.67 5.79 -0.11
N LEU A 202 -3.63 4.85 -1.07
CA LEU A 202 -4.57 4.82 -2.19
C LEU A 202 -5.59 3.68 -2.10
N ALA A 203 -5.64 2.97 -0.96
CA ALA A 203 -6.48 1.79 -0.76
C ALA A 203 -6.23 0.72 -1.83
N GLY A 204 -4.96 0.40 -2.08
CA GLY A 204 -4.53 -0.57 -3.11
C GLY A 204 -4.60 -0.04 -4.56
N GLY A 205 -4.99 1.21 -4.77
CA GLY A 205 -5.00 1.85 -6.09
C GLY A 205 -3.60 2.03 -6.69
N ALA A 206 -3.55 2.29 -8.00
CA ALA A 206 -2.30 2.48 -8.74
C ALA A 206 -1.58 3.78 -8.38
N THR A 207 -0.25 3.75 -8.47
CA THR A 207 0.65 4.86 -8.12
C THR A 207 1.57 5.20 -9.28
N SER A 208 1.89 6.47 -9.49
CA SER A 208 2.98 6.85 -10.40
C SER A 208 4.33 6.45 -9.83
N CYS A 209 4.53 6.65 -8.52
CA CYS A 209 5.73 6.19 -7.82
C CYS A 209 5.45 5.97 -6.33
N ALA A 210 6.23 5.12 -5.69
CA ALA A 210 6.15 4.87 -4.25
C ALA A 210 7.54 4.53 -3.71
N GLY A 211 7.89 4.98 -2.52
CA GLY A 211 9.23 4.76 -2.03
C GLY A 211 9.44 5.18 -0.58
N ARG A 212 10.69 5.46 -0.23
CA ARG A 212 11.11 6.01 1.07
C ARG A 212 11.76 7.36 0.87
N LEU A 213 11.71 8.20 1.90
CA LEU A 213 12.36 9.51 1.90
C LEU A 213 12.84 9.87 3.29
N VAL A 214 13.83 10.76 3.32
CA VAL A 214 14.25 11.51 4.51
C VAL A 214 14.11 12.99 4.18
N VAL A 215 13.33 13.69 5.01
CA VAL A 215 13.12 15.13 4.98
C VAL A 215 13.43 15.69 6.36
N GLU A 216 14.12 16.83 6.37
CA GLU A 216 14.48 17.60 7.56
C GLU A 216 13.96 19.03 7.40
N HIS A 217 12.98 19.41 8.23
CA HIS A 217 12.39 20.76 8.24
C HIS A 217 11.92 21.20 6.83
N GLY A 218 11.25 20.29 6.13
CA GLY A 218 10.76 20.48 4.77
C GLY A 218 11.81 20.30 3.67
N VAL A 219 13.10 20.21 4.00
CA VAL A 219 14.17 20.00 3.01
C VAL A 219 14.38 18.51 2.76
N LEU A 220 14.23 18.07 1.52
CA LEU A 220 14.53 16.69 1.13
C LEU A 220 16.02 16.41 1.28
N LYS A 221 16.37 15.30 1.94
CA LYS A 221 17.76 14.87 2.18
C LYS A 221 18.09 13.58 1.45
N ALA A 222 17.12 12.68 1.35
CA ALA A 222 17.30 11.43 0.64
C ALA A 222 15.97 10.89 0.12
N VAL A 223 16.02 10.15 -0.98
CA VAL A 223 14.86 9.43 -1.52
C VAL A 223 15.28 8.16 -2.23
N TRP A 224 14.46 7.12 -2.10
CA TRP A 224 14.67 5.83 -2.73
C TRP A 224 13.36 5.26 -3.30
N PRO A 225 13.39 4.64 -4.50
CA PRO A 225 12.23 3.96 -5.08
C PRO A 225 11.97 2.59 -4.46
N HIS A 226 11.99 2.50 -3.12
CA HIS A 226 11.83 1.24 -2.41
C HIS A 226 10.40 1.02 -1.92
N SER A 227 9.64 0.22 -2.67
CA SER A 227 8.34 -0.29 -2.26
C SER A 227 8.19 -1.75 -2.68
N GLY A 228 8.19 -2.68 -1.72
CA GLY A 228 7.85 -4.09 -2.00
C GLY A 228 6.42 -4.27 -2.55
N HIS A 229 5.54 -3.30 -2.26
CA HIS A 229 4.13 -3.31 -2.67
C HIS A 229 3.90 -2.86 -4.10
N TYR A 230 4.62 -1.84 -4.57
CA TYR A 230 4.40 -1.28 -5.92
C TYR A 230 5.57 -1.50 -6.88
N ARG A 231 6.75 -1.83 -6.35
CA ARG A 231 7.99 -2.14 -7.09
C ARG A 231 8.18 -1.16 -8.25
N PRO A 232 8.37 0.15 -7.95
CA PRO A 232 8.56 1.18 -8.97
C PRO A 232 9.77 0.87 -9.85
N THR A 233 9.66 1.18 -11.14
CA THR A 233 10.78 1.11 -12.07
C THR A 233 11.63 2.38 -12.00
N GLU A 234 12.77 2.38 -12.69
CA GLU A 234 13.58 3.59 -12.85
C GLU A 234 12.79 4.73 -13.52
N GLU A 235 11.93 4.40 -14.47
CA GLU A 235 11.05 5.37 -15.12
C GLU A 235 10.04 6.00 -14.15
N ASN A 236 9.44 5.19 -13.28
CA ASN A 236 8.56 5.71 -12.22
C ASN A 236 9.33 6.59 -11.24
N PHE A 237 10.57 6.24 -10.92
CA PHE A 237 11.40 7.05 -10.05
C PHE A 237 11.78 8.38 -10.69
N LYS A 238 12.13 8.37 -11.98
CA LYS A 238 12.36 9.58 -12.78
C LYS A 238 11.14 10.49 -12.81
N GLU A 239 9.95 9.92 -12.93
CA GLU A 239 8.71 10.68 -12.86
C GLU A 239 8.51 11.39 -11.50
N PHE A 240 8.94 10.75 -10.41
CA PHE A 240 8.93 11.37 -9.09
C PHE A 240 9.99 12.47 -8.95
N THR A 241 11.21 12.27 -9.46
CA THR A 241 12.24 13.33 -9.41
C THR A 241 11.86 14.52 -10.27
N SER A 242 11.28 14.32 -11.46
CA SER A 242 10.76 15.41 -12.29
C SER A 242 9.64 16.17 -11.60
N PHE A 243 8.73 15.47 -10.90
CA PHE A 243 7.72 16.13 -10.07
C PHE A 243 8.35 17.05 -9.00
N LEU A 244 9.45 16.64 -8.35
CA LEU A 244 10.14 17.48 -7.38
C LEU A 244 10.82 18.69 -8.02
N GLU A 245 11.49 18.50 -9.15
CA GLU A 245 12.16 19.58 -9.91
C GLU A 245 11.16 20.62 -10.43
N GLU A 246 10.04 20.17 -10.99
CA GLU A 246 8.94 21.03 -11.47
C GLU A 246 8.34 21.89 -10.34
N ASN A 247 8.45 21.42 -9.09
CA ASN A 247 8.01 22.14 -7.91
C ASN A 247 9.16 22.86 -7.17
N ASN A 248 10.29 23.09 -7.84
CA ASN A 248 11.45 23.86 -7.35
C ASN A 248 12.13 23.27 -6.11
N VAL A 249 12.05 21.95 -5.89
CA VAL A 249 12.83 21.29 -4.83
C VAL A 249 14.29 21.19 -5.29
N ASP A 250 15.23 21.66 -4.48
CA ASP A 250 16.67 21.49 -4.76
C ASP A 250 17.10 20.03 -4.54
N LEU A 251 17.53 19.38 -5.62
CA LEU A 251 17.98 17.99 -5.61
C LEU A 251 19.51 17.84 -5.58
N SER A 252 20.27 18.94 -5.63
CA SER A 252 21.74 18.93 -5.79
C SER A 252 22.47 18.14 -4.69
N ASN A 253 21.92 18.14 -3.47
CA ASN A 253 22.49 17.46 -2.31
C ASN A 253 21.60 16.31 -1.79
N VAL A 254 20.61 15.87 -2.58
CA VAL A 254 19.71 14.78 -2.19
C VAL A 254 20.36 13.44 -2.48
N LYS A 255 20.50 12.59 -1.46
CA LYS A 255 20.97 11.22 -1.64
C LYS A 255 19.89 10.39 -2.35
N MET A 256 20.23 9.86 -3.52
CA MET A 256 19.37 8.94 -4.26
C MET A 256 20.13 7.64 -4.51
N ALA A 257 19.55 6.49 -4.20
CA ALA A 257 20.13 5.22 -4.67
C ALA A 257 19.54 4.83 -6.02
N ARG A 258 20.32 4.09 -6.82
CA ARG A 258 19.81 3.47 -8.03
C ARG A 258 18.88 2.32 -7.65
N VAL A 259 17.91 2.02 -8.53
CA VAL A 259 16.90 0.95 -8.34
C VAL A 259 17.55 -0.41 -8.04
N ASN A 260 18.81 -0.59 -8.43
CA ASN A 260 19.60 -1.82 -8.32
C ASN A 260 20.70 -1.79 -7.26
N ASP A 261 20.84 -0.68 -6.51
CA ASP A 261 21.73 -0.67 -5.36
C ASP A 261 20.99 -1.42 -4.24
N GLU A 262 21.15 -2.75 -4.20
CA GLU A 262 21.09 -3.49 -2.94
C GLU A 262 22.20 -2.91 -2.04
N ILE A 263 21.91 -1.77 -1.42
CA ILE A 263 22.76 -1.28 -0.35
C ILE A 263 22.48 -2.22 0.81
N HIS A 264 23.34 -3.23 0.95
CA HIS A 264 23.87 -3.63 2.24
C HIS A 264 24.14 -2.33 3.01
N LEU A 265 23.13 -1.85 3.74
CA LEU A 265 23.32 -0.90 4.80
C LEU A 265 24.05 -1.71 5.86
N SER A 266 25.38 -1.82 5.73
CA SER A 266 26.20 -2.26 6.84
C SER A 266 25.88 -1.30 7.97
N GLU A 267 25.27 -1.85 9.02
CA GLU A 267 24.88 -1.13 10.23
C GLU A 267 26.09 -0.53 10.97
N GLU A 268 27.31 -0.72 10.45
CA GLU A 268 28.58 -0.28 11.01
C GLU A 268 28.92 1.20 10.77
N ASP A 269 28.33 1.87 9.77
CA ASP A 269 28.67 3.29 9.51
C ASP A 269 27.89 4.29 10.37
N LEU A 270 26.92 3.83 11.18
CA LEU A 270 26.19 4.67 12.13
C LEU A 270 25.92 3.91 13.44
N SER A 271 26.86 4.06 14.37
CA SER A 271 26.84 3.70 15.81
C SER A 271 27.45 2.37 16.21
N GLY A 272 28.54 2.48 16.99
CA GLY A 272 29.04 1.39 17.80
C GLY A 272 28.01 0.94 18.85
N ASN A 273 27.94 -0.38 19.03
CA ASN A 273 27.41 -1.16 20.15
C ASN A 273 26.14 -0.63 20.86
N MET A 274 24.99 -1.24 20.57
CA MET A 274 24.38 -2.26 21.45
C MET A 274 23.03 -2.77 20.92
N SER A 275 22.76 -4.02 21.30
CA SER A 275 21.73 -4.99 20.91
C SER A 275 20.25 -4.58 21.05
N GLY A 276 19.43 -5.08 20.11
CA GLY A 276 17.97 -5.17 20.21
C GLY A 276 17.37 -6.01 19.07
N LEU A 277 17.27 -7.32 19.30
CA LEU A 277 16.86 -8.40 18.38
C LEU A 277 15.35 -8.40 18.09
N GLU A 278 14.85 -7.55 17.17
CA GLU A 278 13.52 -7.74 16.56
C GLU A 278 13.43 -7.31 15.08
N ASP A 279 14.45 -6.62 14.56
CA ASP A 279 14.47 -6.08 13.18
C ASP A 279 15.28 -6.92 12.17
N GLU A 280 16.10 -7.89 12.63
CA GLU A 280 17.01 -8.68 11.77
C GLU A 280 16.31 -9.73 10.90
N GLU A 281 15.26 -10.39 11.39
CA GLU A 281 14.52 -11.38 10.57
C GLU A 281 13.80 -10.71 9.38
N ALA A 282 13.37 -9.46 9.53
CA ALA A 282 12.52 -8.79 8.56
C ALA A 282 13.24 -8.34 7.28
N SER A 283 14.54 -8.02 7.35
CA SER A 283 15.34 -7.62 6.18
C SER A 283 15.79 -8.84 5.38
N VAL A 284 16.12 -9.93 6.08
CA VAL A 284 16.53 -11.20 5.49
C VAL A 284 15.32 -11.88 4.81
N GLU A 285 14.14 -11.86 5.43
CA GLU A 285 12.91 -12.40 4.81
C GLU A 285 12.46 -11.63 3.56
N ASP A 286 12.51 -10.28 3.57
CA ASP A 286 12.17 -9.47 2.40
C ASP A 286 13.14 -9.77 1.22
N SER A 287 14.44 -9.99 1.50
CA SER A 287 15.46 -10.36 0.50
C SER A 287 15.33 -11.80 -0.02
N ILE A 288 15.03 -12.77 0.85
CA ILE A 288 14.83 -14.18 0.47
C ILE A 288 13.59 -14.32 -0.43
N MET A 289 12.51 -13.59 -0.13
CA MET A 289 11.29 -13.59 -0.93
C MET A 289 11.48 -12.93 -2.29
N GLU A 290 12.33 -11.91 -2.39
CA GLU A 290 12.68 -11.29 -3.67
C GLU A 290 13.44 -12.26 -4.59
N LYS A 291 14.37 -13.05 -4.02
CA LYS A 291 15.08 -14.13 -4.73
C LYS A 291 14.17 -15.28 -5.16
N ALA A 292 13.25 -15.72 -4.29
CA ALA A 292 12.29 -16.77 -4.64
C ALA A 292 11.34 -16.35 -5.78
N ASN A 293 10.96 -15.06 -5.81
CA ASN A 293 10.05 -14.51 -6.80
C ASN A 293 10.70 -14.23 -8.17
N LEU A 294 12.01 -13.94 -8.22
CA LEU A 294 12.77 -13.92 -9.48
C LEU A 294 12.75 -15.30 -10.16
N ASN A 295 12.95 -16.35 -9.36
CA ASN A 295 12.94 -17.73 -9.85
C ASN A 295 11.56 -18.19 -10.35
N GLU A 296 10.47 -17.78 -9.69
CA GLU A 296 9.10 -18.09 -10.15
C GLU A 296 8.76 -17.37 -11.46
N ILE A 297 9.16 -16.10 -11.64
CA ILE A 297 8.92 -15.35 -12.88
C ILE A 297 9.73 -15.95 -14.04
N GLU A 298 10.98 -16.38 -13.81
CA GLU A 298 11.78 -17.10 -14.80
C GLU A 298 11.17 -18.46 -15.16
N SER A 299 10.58 -19.16 -14.18
CA SER A 299 9.90 -20.43 -14.45
C SER A 299 8.62 -20.27 -15.29
N MET A 300 7.88 -19.18 -15.07
CA MET A 300 6.67 -18.86 -15.83
C MET A 300 6.97 -18.33 -17.24
N SER A 301 8.09 -17.63 -17.44
CA SER A 301 8.52 -17.18 -18.77
C SER A 301 9.05 -18.35 -19.62
N ALA A 302 9.69 -19.35 -19.00
CA ALA A 302 10.13 -20.58 -19.66
C ALA A 302 8.95 -21.45 -20.17
N LEU A 303 7.80 -21.42 -19.49
CA LEU A 303 6.58 -22.15 -19.88
C LEU A 303 5.82 -21.52 -21.07
N HIS A 304 6.19 -20.32 -21.50
CA HIS A 304 5.60 -19.65 -22.68
C HIS A 304 6.45 -19.73 -23.95
N CYS A 305 7.59 -20.43 -23.91
CA CYS A 305 8.49 -20.60 -25.05
C CYS A 305 8.59 -22.04 -25.58
N THR A 306 7.64 -22.92 -25.24
CA THR A 306 7.51 -24.28 -25.81
C THR A 306 6.10 -24.54 -26.29
#